data_AF-A0A5C5WY14-F1
#
_entry.id   AF-A0A5C5WY14-F1
#
_cell.length_a   1.000
_cell.length_b   1.000
_cell.length_c   1.000
_cell.angle_alpha   90.00
_cell.angle_beta   90.00
_cell.angle_gamma   90.00
#
_symmetry.space_group_name_H-M   'P 1'
#
loop_
_entity.id
_entity.type
_entity.pdbx_description
1 polymer ?
#
loop_
_entity_poly.entity_id
_entity_poly.type
_entity_poly.pdbx_seq_one_letter_code
_entity_poly.pdbx_strand_id
1 'polypeptide(L)'
;MILSAQPIGVPPSRRFVIQNLDDAKVWNGKAFVEDWDEARKYATASDACFDMADIQRDFYGALPRRRFVCPVEIEVYGKITRTKLARYLHRATTLNVKTHEYGNGPGETLVLPVIHFGLVREIEDVPMLSKVDNWDEEDEFGLEDDDEN
;
A
#
# COMPACT_ATOMS: atom_id res chain seq x y z
N MET A 1 4.48 3.53 -13.26
CA MET A 1 4.55 4.98 -13.02
C MET A 1 5.02 5.28 -11.62
N ILE A 2 6.24 5.77 -11.50
CA ILE A 2 6.83 6.25 -10.24
C ILE A 2 7.01 7.77 -10.36
N LEU A 3 6.40 8.51 -9.44
CA LEU A 3 6.40 9.97 -9.48
C LEU A 3 7.27 10.56 -8.37
N SER A 4 7.94 11.67 -8.67
CA SER A 4 8.77 12.39 -7.72
C SER A 4 8.55 13.90 -7.81
N ALA A 5 8.41 14.58 -6.68
CA ALA A 5 8.40 16.03 -6.62
C ALA A 5 9.85 16.55 -6.63
N GLN A 6 10.27 17.16 -7.74
CA GLN A 6 11.63 17.65 -7.92
C GLN A 6 11.67 19.18 -7.85
N PRO A 7 12.65 19.78 -7.13
CA PRO A 7 12.83 21.22 -7.14
C PRO A 7 13.47 21.69 -8.44
N ILE A 8 12.92 22.74 -9.05
CA ILE A 8 13.48 23.41 -10.24
C ILE A 8 13.75 24.89 -9.97
N GLY A 9 14.77 25.42 -10.63
CA GLY A 9 15.20 26.82 -10.55
C GLY A 9 16.12 27.12 -9.36
N VAL A 10 16.61 28.35 -9.31
CA VAL A 10 17.52 28.85 -8.27
C VAL A 10 16.79 29.74 -7.26
N PRO A 11 17.23 29.78 -5.98
CA PRO A 11 16.73 30.76 -5.01
C PRO A 11 16.84 32.19 -5.57
N PRO A 12 15.85 33.06 -5.30
CA PRO A 12 14.71 32.90 -4.39
C PRO A 12 13.46 32.27 -5.03
N SER A 13 13.51 31.87 -6.30
CA SER A 13 12.33 31.46 -7.09
C SER A 13 12.24 29.95 -7.33
N ARG A 14 12.59 29.14 -6.33
CA ARG A 14 12.51 27.68 -6.41
C ARG A 14 11.04 27.26 -6.58
N ARG A 15 10.77 26.43 -7.59
CA ARG A 15 9.47 25.81 -7.83
C ARG A 15 9.62 24.30 -7.74
N PHE A 16 8.51 23.58 -7.78
CA PHE A 16 8.49 22.13 -7.83
C PHE A 16 7.81 21.66 -9.11
N VAL A 17 8.24 20.51 -9.61
CA VAL A 17 7.63 19.79 -10.73
C VAL A 17 7.39 18.35 -10.30
N ILE A 18 6.40 17.70 -10.91
CA ILE A 18 6.20 16.27 -10.76
C ILE A 18 6.90 15.60 -11.94
N GLN A 19 7.90 14.78 -11.66
CA GLN A 19 8.63 14.02 -12.66
C GLN A 19 8.22 12.54 -12.62
N ASN A 20 7.96 11.96 -13.79
CA ASN A 20 7.89 10.52 -13.95
C ASN A 20 9.31 9.96 -14.05
N LEU A 21 9.68 9.06 -13.13
CA LEU A 21 11.03 8.51 -13.07
C LEU A 21 11.30 7.48 -14.19
N ASP A 22 10.25 6.94 -14.81
CA ASP A 22 10.37 5.90 -15.84
C ASP A 22 10.88 6.48 -17.17
N ASP A 23 10.45 7.69 -17.54
CA ASP A 23 10.77 8.35 -18.82
C ASP A 23 11.31 9.78 -18.69
N ALA A 24 11.57 10.22 -17.45
CA ALA A 24 12.04 11.56 -17.08
C ALA A 24 11.12 12.72 -17.51
N LYS A 25 9.90 12.47 -17.99
CA LYS A 25 8.93 13.51 -18.36
C LYS A 25 8.33 14.18 -17.14
N VAL A 26 7.83 15.39 -17.32
CA VAL A 26 7.32 16.25 -16.26
C VAL A 26 5.86 16.63 -16.49
N TRP A 27 5.09 16.73 -15.41
CA TRP A 27 3.66 17.02 -15.48
C TRP A 27 3.39 18.52 -15.61
N ASN A 28 2.72 18.94 -16.69
CA ASN A 28 2.32 20.34 -16.89
C ASN A 28 0.93 20.69 -16.32
N GLY A 29 0.28 19.77 -15.60
CA GLY A 29 -1.10 19.93 -15.14
C GLY A 29 -2.14 19.21 -16.00
N LYS A 30 -1.77 18.72 -17.18
CA LYS A 30 -2.66 17.99 -18.10
C LYS A 30 -2.05 16.71 -18.65
N ALA A 31 -0.75 16.72 -18.95
CA ALA A 31 -0.03 15.58 -19.50
C ALA A 31 1.44 15.61 -19.05
N PHE A 32 2.11 14.47 -19.20
CA PHE A 32 3.57 14.38 -19.07
C PHE A 32 4.23 14.85 -20.36
N VAL A 33 5.06 15.89 -20.25
CA VAL A 33 5.77 16.55 -21.36
C VAL A 33 7.28 16.55 -21.11
N GLU A 34 8.07 16.82 -22.14
CA GLU A 34 9.54 16.92 -22.03
C GLU A 34 10.00 18.33 -21.61
N ASP A 35 9.15 19.34 -21.77
CA ASP A 35 9.46 20.73 -21.43
C ASP A 35 9.30 20.98 -19.91
N TRP A 36 10.43 21.28 -19.27
CA TRP A 36 10.52 21.57 -17.85
C TRP A 36 9.96 22.94 -17.46
N ASP A 37 9.99 23.91 -18.36
CA ASP A 37 9.45 25.24 -18.09
C ASP A 37 7.91 25.22 -18.10
N GLU A 38 7.30 24.43 -18.98
CA GLU A 38 5.85 24.20 -18.96
C GLU A 38 5.37 23.51 -17.68
N ALA A 39 6.21 22.67 -17.07
CA ALA A 39 5.87 21.93 -15.85
C ALA A 39 6.09 22.73 -14.56
N ARG A 40 6.60 23.96 -14.62
CA ARG A 40 6.93 24.82 -13.47
C ARG A 40 5.70 25.41 -12.77
N LYS A 41 4.76 24.54 -12.35
CA LYS A 41 3.45 24.89 -11.79
C LYS A 41 3.46 25.08 -10.28
N TYR A 42 4.19 24.25 -9.54
CA TYR A 42 4.00 24.12 -8.09
C TYR A 42 4.90 25.06 -7.29
N ALA A 43 4.28 25.81 -6.37
CA ALA A 43 5.00 26.70 -5.47
C ALA A 43 5.67 25.92 -4.34
N THR A 44 5.02 24.88 -3.84
CA THR A 44 5.50 24.04 -2.75
C THR A 44 5.54 22.56 -3.15
N ALA A 45 6.36 21.77 -2.45
CA ALA A 45 6.38 20.32 -2.64
C ALA A 45 5.02 19.69 -2.28
N SER A 46 4.32 20.23 -1.29
CA SER A 46 3.01 19.73 -0.86
C SER A 46 1.98 19.81 -1.99
N ASP A 47 1.95 20.92 -2.74
CA ASP A 47 1.04 21.08 -3.88
C ASP A 47 1.31 20.02 -4.96
N ALA A 48 2.60 19.75 -5.24
CA ALA A 48 2.99 18.70 -6.16
C ALA A 48 2.57 17.31 -5.65
N CYS A 49 2.69 17.04 -4.34
CA CYS A 49 2.27 15.76 -3.75
C CYS A 49 0.76 15.52 -3.83
N PHE A 50 -0.08 16.57 -3.75
CA PHE A 50 -1.53 16.42 -3.92
C PHE A 50 -1.88 16.02 -5.36
N ASP A 51 -1.37 16.73 -6.37
CA ASP A 51 -1.59 16.37 -7.77
C ASP A 51 -0.98 14.98 -8.08
N MET A 52 0.17 14.62 -7.49
CA MET A 52 0.73 13.26 -7.60
C MET A 52 -0.23 12.19 -7.10
N ALA A 53 -0.90 12.42 -5.97
CA ALA A 53 -1.86 11.48 -5.42
C ALA A 53 -3.06 11.28 -6.36
N ASP A 54 -3.54 12.36 -6.98
CA ASP A 54 -4.62 12.28 -7.97
C ASP A 54 -4.19 11.54 -9.24
N ILE A 55 -3.00 11.84 -9.79
CA ILE A 55 -2.45 11.12 -10.95
C ILE A 55 -2.31 9.62 -10.66
N GLN A 56 -1.81 9.27 -9.47
CA GLN A 56 -1.65 7.87 -9.07
C GLN A 56 -3.01 7.18 -8.86
N ARG A 57 -3.97 7.86 -8.25
CA ARG A 57 -5.33 7.34 -8.07
C ARG A 57 -5.99 7.05 -9.41
N ASP A 58 -5.86 7.95 -10.38
CA ASP A 58 -6.47 7.79 -11.69
C ASP A 58 -5.79 6.66 -12.49
N PHE A 59 -4.46 6.56 -12.42
CA PHE A 59 -3.71 5.49 -13.08
C PHE A 59 -4.01 4.11 -12.48
N TYR A 60 -3.89 3.95 -11.16
CA TYR A 60 -4.08 2.64 -10.53
C TYR A 60 -5.56 2.29 -10.31
N GLY A 61 -6.46 3.28 -10.24
CA GLY A 61 -7.90 3.07 -10.04
C GLY A 61 -8.60 2.37 -11.20
N ALA A 62 -8.03 2.43 -12.41
CA ALA A 62 -8.54 1.73 -13.58
C ALA A 62 -8.10 0.25 -13.66
N LEU A 63 -7.17 -0.19 -12.81
CA LEU A 63 -6.59 -1.54 -12.88
C LEU A 63 -7.42 -2.57 -12.09
N PRO A 64 -7.43 -3.85 -12.53
CA PRO A 64 -8.12 -4.92 -11.81
C PRO A 64 -7.47 -5.17 -10.44
N ARG A 65 -8.29 -5.18 -9.39
CA ARG A 65 -7.84 -5.43 -8.02
C ARG A 65 -7.76 -6.93 -7.73
N ARG A 66 -6.58 -7.42 -7.32
CA ARG A 66 -6.36 -8.79 -6.81
C ARG A 66 -5.77 -8.73 -5.40
N ARG A 67 -6.22 -9.62 -4.50
CA ARG A 67 -5.75 -9.70 -3.11
C ARG A 67 -5.03 -11.03 -2.90
N PHE A 68 -3.87 -10.97 -2.27
CA PHE A 68 -3.08 -12.15 -1.90
C PHE A 68 -2.93 -12.21 -0.38
N VAL A 69 -2.88 -13.42 0.17
CA VAL A 69 -2.69 -13.66 1.61
C VAL A 69 -1.33 -14.33 1.80
N CYS A 70 -0.49 -13.73 2.64
CA CYS A 70 0.80 -14.29 3.04
C CYS A 70 0.71 -14.69 4.52
N PRO A 71 0.84 -15.99 4.87
CA PRO A 71 0.83 -16.42 6.25
C PRO A 71 2.12 -15.99 6.96
N VAL A 72 1.99 -15.49 8.19
CA VAL A 72 3.12 -15.13 9.06
C VAL A 72 2.95 -15.89 10.36
N GLU A 73 3.98 -16.63 10.76
CA GLU A 73 4.05 -17.30 12.06
C GLU A 73 4.62 -16.36 13.11
N ILE A 74 4.02 -16.34 14.30
CA ILE A 74 4.42 -15.46 15.40
C ILE A 74 4.55 -16.31 16.65
N GLU A 75 5.78 -16.58 17.07
CA GLU A 75 6.06 -17.26 18.32
C GLU A 75 6.08 -16.26 19.48
N VAL A 76 5.39 -16.60 20.57
CA VAL A 76 5.30 -15.76 21.77
C VAL A 76 5.64 -16.59 23.00
N TYR A 77 6.62 -16.11 23.77
CA TYR A 77 7.06 -16.75 25.01
C TYR A 77 6.46 -16.00 26.21
N GLY A 78 5.60 -16.67 26.99
CA GLY A 78 4.97 -16.13 28.21
C GLY A 78 3.45 -15.92 28.09
N LYS A 79 2.82 -15.40 29.15
CA LYS A 79 1.36 -15.18 29.21
C LYS A 79 0.99 -13.78 28.69
N ILE A 80 0.34 -13.68 27.54
CA ILE A 80 -0.19 -12.43 26.98
C ILE A 80 -1.56 -12.64 26.35
N THR A 81 -2.41 -11.62 26.36
CA THR A 81 -3.70 -11.68 25.65
C THR A 81 -3.55 -11.30 24.18
N ARG A 82 -4.39 -11.87 23.31
CA ARG A 82 -4.44 -11.56 21.87
C ARG A 82 -4.50 -10.06 21.58
N THR A 83 -5.30 -9.30 22.33
CA THR A 83 -5.42 -7.83 22.18
C THR A 83 -4.13 -7.09 22.49
N LYS A 84 -3.38 -7.53 23.52
CA LYS A 84 -2.09 -6.91 23.88
C LYS A 84 -1.03 -7.25 22.83
N LEU A 85 -1.01 -8.49 22.34
CA LEU A 85 -0.12 -8.92 21.26
C LEU A 85 -0.38 -8.14 19.96
N ALA A 86 -1.62 -8.06 19.50
CA ALA A 86 -1.97 -7.31 18.28
C ALA A 86 -1.58 -5.82 18.38
N ARG A 87 -1.77 -5.20 19.55
CA ARG A 87 -1.37 -3.81 19.80
C ARG A 87 0.15 -3.64 19.80
N TYR A 88 0.87 -4.59 20.39
CA TYR A 88 2.33 -4.59 20.35
C TYR A 88 2.83 -4.71 18.91
N LEU A 89 2.34 -5.71 18.16
CA LEU A 89 2.73 -5.95 16.79
C LEU A 89 2.44 -4.74 15.90
N HIS A 90 1.24 -4.15 16.00
CA HIS A 90 0.90 -2.92 15.28
C HIS A 90 1.90 -1.78 15.53
N ARG A 91 2.46 -1.66 16.74
CA ARG A 91 3.46 -0.64 17.08
C ARG A 91 4.87 -1.03 16.63
N ALA A 92 5.19 -2.32 16.66
CA ALA A 92 6.53 -2.84 16.40
C ALA A 92 6.80 -3.06 14.91
N THR A 93 5.77 -3.32 14.10
CA THR A 93 5.97 -3.60 12.68
C THR A 93 6.04 -2.33 11.86
N THR A 94 7.18 -2.12 11.20
CA THR A 94 7.31 -1.22 10.07
C THR A 94 7.42 -2.06 8.81
N LEU A 95 6.51 -1.85 7.86
CA LEU A 95 6.62 -2.50 6.57
C LEU A 95 7.45 -1.59 5.65
N ASN A 96 8.66 -2.03 5.33
CA ASN A 96 9.55 -1.32 4.41
C ASN A 96 9.52 -2.00 3.05
N VAL A 97 8.92 -1.34 2.07
CA VAL A 97 9.04 -1.73 0.66
C VAL A 97 10.23 -0.98 0.07
N LYS A 98 11.15 -1.69 -0.58
CA LYS A 98 12.27 -1.08 -1.31
C LYS A 98 11.83 -0.51 -2.65
N THR A 99 10.89 0.44 -2.62
CA THR A 99 10.27 1.02 -3.83
C THR A 99 11.28 1.70 -4.75
N HIS A 100 12.36 2.26 -4.18
CA HIS A 100 13.43 2.88 -4.97
C HIS A 100 14.23 1.87 -5.81
N GLU A 101 14.31 0.60 -5.38
CA GLU A 101 15.10 -0.45 -6.03
C GLU A 101 14.23 -1.30 -6.97
N TYR A 102 12.96 -1.51 -6.62
CA TYR A 102 12.06 -2.44 -7.33
C TYR A 102 10.78 -1.81 -7.90
N GLY A 103 10.59 -0.49 -7.72
CA GLY A 103 9.37 0.20 -8.12
C GLY A 103 8.16 -0.11 -7.25
N ASN A 104 6.97 0.28 -7.74
CA ASN A 104 5.70 0.13 -7.02
C ASN A 104 5.09 -1.29 -7.13
N GLY A 105 5.59 -2.10 -8.06
CA GLY A 105 5.07 -3.43 -8.39
C GLY A 105 5.64 -3.91 -9.73
N PRO A 106 5.45 -5.18 -10.09
CA PRO A 106 5.88 -5.71 -11.37
C PRO A 106 5.10 -5.05 -12.53
N GLY A 107 5.82 -4.53 -13.53
CA GLY A 107 5.21 -3.88 -14.70
C GLY A 107 4.36 -2.67 -14.34
N GLU A 108 3.13 -2.61 -14.86
CA GLU A 108 2.17 -1.52 -14.60
C GLU A 108 1.26 -1.80 -13.39
N THR A 109 1.76 -2.48 -12.35
CA THR A 109 0.95 -2.82 -11.17
C THR A 109 1.39 -2.06 -9.92
N LEU A 110 0.47 -1.91 -8.97
CA LEU A 110 0.73 -1.38 -7.64
C LEU A 110 0.56 -2.50 -6.60
N VAL A 111 1.60 -2.74 -5.81
CA VAL A 111 1.58 -3.69 -4.70
C VAL A 111 1.53 -2.92 -3.38
N LEU A 112 0.39 -2.99 -2.70
CA LEU A 112 0.19 -2.43 -1.37
C LEU A 112 0.07 -3.56 -0.35
N PRO A 113 1.16 -3.91 0.36
CA PRO A 113 1.09 -4.91 1.40
C PRO A 113 0.37 -4.38 2.64
N VAL A 114 -0.43 -5.23 3.26
CA VAL A 114 -1.24 -4.89 4.45
C VAL A 114 -1.07 -6.00 5.49
N ILE A 115 -0.84 -5.62 6.74
CA ILE A 115 -0.75 -6.58 7.85
C ILE A 115 -2.03 -6.51 8.68
N HIS A 116 -2.76 -7.62 8.75
CA HIS A 116 -4.05 -7.72 9.45
C HIS A 116 -3.88 -8.34 10.85
N PHE A 117 -3.30 -7.61 11.80
CA PHE A 117 -3.08 -8.15 13.17
C PHE A 117 -4.36 -8.57 13.90
N GLY A 118 -5.51 -8.02 13.54
CA GLY A 118 -6.81 -8.44 14.10
C GLY A 118 -7.20 -9.88 13.73
N LEU A 119 -6.62 -10.45 12.67
CA LEU A 119 -6.93 -11.80 12.20
C LEU A 119 -5.98 -12.88 12.75
N VAL A 120 -5.01 -12.52 13.59
CA VAL A 120 -4.11 -13.48 14.24
C VAL A 120 -4.94 -14.42 15.12
N ARG A 121 -4.87 -15.72 14.89
CA ARG A 121 -5.54 -16.75 15.70
C ARG A 121 -4.47 -17.54 16.46
N GLU A 122 -4.78 -17.91 17.70
CA GLU A 122 -4.00 -18.92 18.41
C GLU A 122 -4.32 -20.27 17.76
N ILE A 123 -3.28 -21.02 17.38
CA ILE A 123 -3.47 -22.36 16.83
C ILE A 123 -3.31 -23.33 17.99
N GLU A 124 -4.43 -23.84 18.51
CA GLU A 124 -4.42 -24.74 19.67
C GLU A 124 -3.92 -26.16 19.34
N ASP A 125 -3.85 -26.55 18.06
CA ASP A 125 -3.21 -27.78 17.60
C ASP A 125 -2.89 -27.65 16.10
N VAL A 126 -1.65 -27.92 15.68
CA VAL A 126 -1.26 -27.88 14.25
C VAL A 126 -1.07 -29.31 13.72
N PRO A 127 -1.99 -29.86 12.91
CA PRO A 127 -1.55 -30.67 11.79
C PRO A 127 -0.89 -29.69 10.80
N MET A 128 0.38 -29.94 10.43
CA MET A 128 1.09 -29.11 9.45
C MET A 128 0.20 -28.86 8.23
N LEU A 129 0.31 -27.67 7.64
CA LEU A 129 -0.34 -27.23 6.40
C LEU A 129 0.03 -28.16 5.22
N SER A 130 -0.44 -29.40 5.23
CA SER A 130 -0.56 -30.23 4.06
C SER A 130 -1.98 -30.03 3.53
N LYS A 131 -2.05 -29.25 2.45
CA LYS A 131 -3.22 -29.07 1.58
C LYS A 131 -4.35 -28.24 2.19
N VAL A 132 -4.32 -26.94 1.91
CA VAL A 132 -5.55 -26.17 1.77
C VAL A 132 -6.12 -26.52 0.39
N ASP A 133 -6.78 -27.67 0.30
CA ASP A 133 -7.66 -27.99 -0.81
C ASP A 133 -9.04 -27.37 -0.48
N ASN A 134 -9.60 -26.63 -1.44
CA ASN A 134 -10.95 -26.06 -1.51
C ASN A 134 -11.30 -24.89 -0.58
N TRP A 135 -11.20 -23.68 -1.11
CA TRP A 135 -12.03 -22.52 -0.75
C TRP A 135 -13.20 -22.42 -1.74
N ASP A 136 -14.02 -23.46 -1.82
CA ASP A 136 -15.27 -23.42 -2.57
C ASP A 136 -16.44 -23.58 -1.59
N GLU A 137 -17.43 -22.72 -1.81
CA GLU A 137 -18.82 -22.74 -1.29
C GLU A 137 -19.07 -22.04 0.07
N GLU A 138 -19.58 -20.80 -0.07
CA GLU A 138 -20.71 -20.20 0.66
C GLU A 138 -21.05 -20.80 2.03
N ASP A 139 -20.48 -20.25 3.11
CA ASP A 139 -21.12 -20.26 4.42
C ASP A 139 -21.62 -18.85 4.75
N GLU A 140 -22.90 -18.66 4.43
CA GLU A 140 -23.77 -17.62 4.97
C GLU A 140 -23.74 -17.75 6.51
N PHE A 141 -23.06 -16.82 7.20
CA PHE A 141 -23.03 -16.79 8.65
C PHE A 141 -24.41 -16.37 9.18
N GLY A 142 -25.28 -17.37 9.36
CA GLY A 142 -26.52 -17.27 10.10
C GLY A 142 -26.24 -16.86 11.54
N LEU A 143 -26.73 -15.68 11.90
CA LEU A 143 -26.91 -15.27 13.29
C LEU A 143 -28.17 -15.97 13.78
N GLU A 144 -28.04 -17.05 14.54
CA GLU A 144 -29.12 -17.50 15.42
C GLU A 144 -28.91 -16.87 16.79
N ASP A 145 -29.85 -16.00 17.15
CA ASP A 145 -30.01 -15.42 18.47
C ASP A 145 -30.35 -16.54 19.48
N ASP A 146 -29.55 -16.67 20.52
CA ASP A 146 -29.87 -17.47 21.71
C ASP A 146 -31.01 -16.77 22.48
N ASP A 147 -32.24 -17.17 22.22
CA ASP A 147 -33.37 -17.01 23.14
C ASP A 147 -33.95 -18.39 23.43
N GLU A 148 -33.70 -18.92 24.63
CA GLU A 148 -34.67 -19.73 25.41
C GLU A 148 -34.06 -20.13 26.77
N ASN A 149 -34.50 -19.47 27.86
CA ASN A 149 -35.43 -20.00 28.87
C ASN A 149 -35.41 -19.18 30.18
#